data_AF-A0A7W1BMX0-F1
#
_entry.id   AF-A0A7W1BMX0-F1
#
_cell.length_a   1.000
_cell.length_b   1.000
_cell.length_c   1.000
_cell.angle_alpha   90.00
_cell.angle_beta   90.00
_cell.angle_gamma   90.00
#
_symmetry.space_group_name_H-M   'P 1'
#
loop_
_entity.id
_entity.type
_entity.pdbx_description
1 polymer ?
#
loop_
_entity_poly.entity_id
_entity_poly.type
_entity_poly.pdbx_seq_one_letter_code
_entity_poly.pdbx_strand_id
1 'polypeptide(L)' 'MDYKVTFSAPALADLESIVRFVAQYDAHAATRLGNSLVDEAESLARMPERGSRVRRRPGIRKLCKRLI' A
#
# COMPACT_ATOMS: atom_id res chain seq x y z
N MET A 1 12.09 17.62 4.06
CA MET A 1 12.87 16.47 3.57
C MET A 1 11.89 15.59 2.83
N ASP A 2 12.03 15.48 1.52
CA ASP A 2 11.16 14.62 0.71
C ASP A 2 11.88 13.29 0.50
N TYR A 3 11.36 12.23 1.12
CA TYR A 3 11.82 10.87 0.85
C TYR A 3 11.24 10.40 -0.48
N LYS A 4 11.96 9.53 -1.18
CA LYS A 4 11.43 8.86 -2.38
C LYS A 4 10.82 7.52 -2.01
N VAL A 5 9.57 7.32 -2.37
CA VAL A 5 8.91 6.00 -2.25
C VAL A 5 9.34 5.13 -3.42
N THR A 6 9.71 3.89 -3.11
CA THR A 6 10.04 2.86 -4.09
C THR A 6 9.27 1.59 -3.78
N PHE A 7 8.74 0.94 -4.80
CA PHE A 7 8.07 -0.35 -4.66
C PHE A 7 9.05 -1.47 -5.04
N SER A 8 9.08 -2.52 -4.22
CA SER A 8 9.82 -3.73 -4.57
C SER A 8 9.04 -4.53 -5.63
N ALA A 9 9.72 -5.36 -6.41
CA ALA A 9 9.06 -6.24 -7.38
C ALA A 9 7.99 -7.15 -6.74
N PRO A 10 8.21 -7.76 -5.55
CA PRO A 10 7.16 -8.50 -4.85
C PRO A 10 5.94 -7.64 -4.48
N ALA A 11 6.14 -6.38 -4.06
CA ALA A 11 5.02 -5.50 -3.71
C ALA A 11 4.16 -5.14 -4.93
N LEU A 12 4.78 -4.97 -6.11
CA LEU A 12 4.05 -4.74 -7.36
C LEU A 12 3.24 -5.98 -7.77
N ALA A 13 3.83 -7.18 -7.66
CA ALA A 13 3.12 -8.43 -7.95
C ALA A 13 1.94 -8.68 -6.99
N ASP A 14 2.12 -8.38 -5.69
CA ASP A 14 1.04 -8.46 -4.71
C ASP A 14 -0.10 -7.49 -5.04
N LEU A 15 0.23 -6.24 -5.39
CA LEU A 15 -0.77 -5.24 -5.78
C LEU A 15 -1.56 -5.68 -7.02
N GLU A 16 -0.87 -6.16 -8.06
CA GLU A 16 -1.49 -6.70 -9.27
C GLU A 16 -2.44 -7.86 -8.96
N SER A 17 -2.00 -8.81 -8.13
CA SER A 17 -2.78 -9.97 -7.73
C SER A 17 -4.07 -9.57 -6.99
N ILE A 18 -3.95 -8.66 -6.01
CA ILE A 18 -5.10 -8.14 -5.23
C ILE A 18 -6.10 -7.44 -6.14
N VAL A 19 -5.63 -6.52 -7.00
CA VAL A 19 -6.50 -5.76 -7.91
C VAL A 19 -7.20 -6.70 -8.90
N ARG A 20 -6.45 -7.65 -9.50
CA ARG A 20 -7.00 -8.64 -10.42
C ARG A 20 -8.07 -9.50 -9.76
N PHE A 21 -7.85 -9.92 -8.51
CA PHE A 21 -8.81 -10.71 -7.76
C PHE A 21 -10.11 -9.95 -7.52
N VAL A 22 -10.03 -8.70 -7.02
CA VAL A 22 -11.23 -7.88 -6.76
C VAL A 22 -11.97 -7.54 -8.05
N ALA A 23 -11.24 -7.31 -9.15
CA ALA A 23 -11.83 -6.96 -10.45
C ALA A 23 -12.73 -8.07 -11.03
N GLN A 24 -12.59 -9.32 -10.59
CA GLN A 24 -13.50 -10.41 -10.96
C GLN A 24 -14.92 -10.19 -10.46
N TYR A 25 -15.09 -9.38 -9.41
CA TYR A 25 -16.37 -9.11 -8.76
C TYR A 25 -16.84 -7.66 -8.98
N ASP A 26 -15.92 -6.69 -8.91
CA ASP A 26 -16.20 -5.28 -9.14
C ASP A 26 -14.93 -4.54 -9.61
N ALA A 27 -14.89 -4.23 -10.92
CA ALA A 27 -13.76 -3.53 -11.53
C ALA A 27 -13.57 -2.09 -11.02
N HIS A 28 -14.67 -1.40 -10.66
CA HIS A 28 -14.58 -0.07 -10.09
C HIS A 28 -14.03 -0.12 -8.66
N ALA A 29 -14.46 -1.08 -7.84
CA ALA A 29 -13.91 -1.28 -6.50
C ALA A 29 -12.42 -1.65 -6.55
N ALA A 30 -12.00 -2.50 -7.50
CA ALA A 30 -10.60 -2.85 -7.70
C ALA A 30 -9.74 -1.63 -8.01
N THR A 31 -10.21 -0.74 -8.89
CA THR A 31 -9.53 0.51 -9.22
C THR A 31 -9.43 1.43 -8.00
N ARG A 32 -10.53 1.63 -7.26
CA ARG A 32 -10.52 2.47 -6.04
C ARG A 32 -9.57 1.91 -4.98
N LEU A 33 -9.56 0.58 -4.78
CA LEU A 33 -8.68 -0.08 -3.83
C LEU A 33 -7.21 0.10 -4.22
N GLY A 34 -6.85 -0.18 -5.48
CA GLY A 34 -5.50 -0.06 -5.99
C GLY A 34 -4.94 1.36 -5.83
N ASN A 35 -5.69 2.37 -6.32
CA ASN A 35 -5.31 3.77 -6.18
C ASN A 35 -5.16 4.17 -4.72
N SER A 36 -6.10 3.76 -3.87
CA SER A 36 -6.05 4.06 -2.43
C SER A 36 -4.82 3.49 -1.72
N LEU A 37 -4.31 2.32 -2.14
CA LEU A 37 -3.09 1.73 -1.59
C LEU A 37 -1.84 2.47 -2.08
N VAL A 38 -1.80 2.85 -3.36
CA VAL A 38 -0.70 3.63 -3.95
C VAL A 38 -0.62 5.01 -3.30
N ASP A 39 -1.74 5.74 -3.19
CA ASP A 39 -1.79 7.06 -2.54
C ASP A 39 -1.26 7.01 -1.10
N GLU A 40 -1.67 5.99 -0.35
CA GLU A 40 -1.26 5.79 1.03
C GLU A 40 0.26 5.52 1.13
N ALA A 41 0.80 4.70 0.22
CA ALA A 41 2.23 4.45 0.14
C ALA A 41 3.02 5.70 -0.27
N GLU A 42 2.58 6.44 -1.29
CA GLU A 42 3.24 7.67 -1.77
C GLU A 42 3.27 8.75 -0.70
N SER A 43 2.24 8.85 0.15
CA SER A 43 2.22 9.82 1.24
C SER A 43 3.32 9.61 2.29
N LEU A 44 3.96 8.43 2.33
CA LEU A 44 5.14 8.16 3.17
C LEU A 44 6.36 9.00 2.75
N ALA A 45 6.39 9.53 1.53
CA ALA A 45 7.43 10.48 1.09
C ALA A 45 7.61 11.65 2.08
N ARG A 46 6.52 12.12 2.68
CA ARG A 46 6.50 13.22 3.65
C ARG A 46 6.54 12.76 5.11
N MET A 47 6.10 11.53 5.39
CA MET A 47 5.97 10.98 6.74
C MET A 47 6.43 9.51 6.78
N PRO A 48 7.73 9.22 6.57
CA PRO A 48 8.22 7.84 6.40
C PRO A 48 8.07 6.98 7.66
N GLU A 49 7.92 7.61 8.82
CA GLU A 49 7.75 6.92 10.10
C GLU A 49 6.30 6.56 10.42
N ARG A 50 5.34 6.91 9.56
CA ARG A 50 3.92 6.60 9.80
C ARG A 50 3.68 5.09 9.84
N GLY A 51 2.69 4.68 10.63
CA GLY A 51 2.37 3.27 10.86
C GLY A 51 3.03 2.69 12.11
N SER A 52 2.55 1.52 12.52
CA SER A 52 2.99 0.84 13.74
C SER A 52 4.15 -0.10 13.46
N ARG A 53 5.12 -0.20 14.39
CA ARG A 53 6.23 -1.15 14.26
C ARG A 53 5.74 -2.59 14.35
N VAL A 54 6.27 -3.46 13.50
CA VAL A 54 5.95 -4.90 13.54
C VAL A 54 6.88 -5.59 14.54
N ARG A 55 6.35 -5.98 15.72
CA ARG A 55 7.16 -6.53 16.84
C ARG A 55 8.12 -7.66 16.44
N ARG A 56 7.72 -8.53 15.52
CA ARG A 56 8.51 -9.68 15.06
C ARG A 56 9.42 -9.40 13.85
N ARG A 57 9.42 -8.18 13.31
CA ARG A 57 10.21 -7.80 12.12
C ARG A 57 10.81 -6.40 12.29
N PRO A 58 12.03 -6.30 12.87
CA PRO A 58 12.75 -5.04 12.98
C PRO A 58 12.88 -4.34 11.63
N GLY A 59 12.75 -3.01 11.62
CA GLY A 59 12.79 -2.21 10.38
C GLY A 59 11.50 -2.20 9.56
N ILE A 60 10.49 -3.01 9.91
CA ILE A 60 9.19 -3.02 9.21
C ILE A 60 8.12 -2.28 10.01
N ARG A 61 7.36 -1.43 9.31
CA ARG A 61 6.15 -0.77 9.81
C ARG A 61 4.91 -1.24 9.04
N LYS A 62 3.78 -1.33 9.73
CA LYS A 62 2.47 -1.61 9.16
C LYS A 62 1.68 -0.32 9.07
N LEU A 63 1.21 0.01 7.86
CA LEU A 63 0.29 1.10 7.61
C LEU A 63 -1.06 0.51 7.20
N CYS A 64 -2.13 0.91 7.88
CA CYS A 64 -3.48 0.46 7.59
C CYS A 64 -4.33 1.66 7.22
N LYS A 65 -5.01 1.60 6.08
CA LYS A 65 -6.07 2.54 5.73
C LYS A 65 -7.41 1.87 5.98
N ARG A 66 -8.29 2.53 6.73
CA ARG A 66 -9.67 2.08 6.91
C ARG A 66 -10.47 2.60 5.71
N LEU A 67 -11.10 1.69 4.97
CA LEU A 67 -12.10 2.06 3.97
C LEU A 67 -13.37 2.37 4.74
N ILE A 68 -13.88 3.59 4.56
CA ILE A 68 -15.10 4.11 5.18
C ILE A 68 -16.27 3.88 4.22
#